data_AF-A0A257IY50-F1
#
_entry.id   AF-A0A257IY50-F1
#
_cell.length_a   1.000
_cell.length_b   1.000
_cell.length_c   1.000
_cell.angle_alpha   90.00
_cell.angle_beta   90.00
_cell.angle_gamma   90.00
#
_symmetry.space_group_name_H-M   'P 1'
#
loop_
_entity.id
_entity.type
_entity.pdbx_description
1 polymer ?
#
loop_
_entity_poly.entity_id
_entity_poly.type
_entity_poly.pdbx_seq_one_letter_code
_entity_poly.pdbx_strand_id
1 'polypeptide(L)'
;LAIELAAARTRVMRPRAMLDRMGERFKLLAATGNRRDRQSTLRATLDWSWELLTPADRAVLMQLTVFDGGFTLEAVEAVVDGGDAWTADLLQGLVEKSLVSVSPAGRFSFLRTVRDYLATHEEAFSLISAEHRHARYYAGLGETEAVAQRGAEIDNLVLACHRAAPDEAPVAARALANLWAALRMTGPFRTIAPQLVAVEARGLLTSPEQALIHAVAAGLLHHTGDPAHALERARAGARCAAEAGDARLEAILELGAADVLRSLGRMGDSARQARHALARAEAGGDALLQLKVLNSLGTLHYFAGEHAQARAH
;
A
#
# COMPACT_ATOMS: atom_id res chain seq x y z
N LEU A 1 -3.14 -23.21 -18.49
CA LEU A 1 -1.72 -23.61 -18.42
C LEU A 1 -1.12 -23.70 -17.02
N ALA A 2 -0.85 -22.59 -16.30
CA ALA A 2 -0.22 -22.65 -14.97
C ALA A 2 -1.07 -23.43 -13.95
N ILE A 3 -2.40 -23.25 -14.01
CA ILE A 3 -3.37 -23.99 -13.18
C ILE A 3 -3.37 -25.48 -13.52
N GLU A 4 -3.21 -25.87 -14.80
CA GLU A 4 -3.16 -27.28 -15.23
C GLU A 4 -1.87 -27.97 -14.77
N LEU A 5 -0.72 -27.27 -14.83
CA LEU A 5 0.56 -27.77 -14.33
C LEU A 5 0.55 -27.93 -12.81
N ALA A 6 -0.03 -26.98 -12.09
CA ALA A 6 -0.25 -27.07 -10.66
C ALA A 6 -1.19 -28.25 -10.32
N ALA A 7 -2.28 -28.41 -11.08
CA ALA A 7 -3.23 -29.52 -10.92
C ALA A 7 -2.53 -30.88 -11.08
N ALA A 8 -1.63 -31.03 -12.06
CA ALA A 8 -0.87 -32.26 -12.25
C ALA A 8 0.03 -32.63 -11.06
N ARG A 9 0.49 -31.64 -10.28
CA ARG A 9 1.34 -31.85 -9.10
C ARG A 9 0.56 -32.05 -7.80
N THR A 10 -0.77 -31.89 -7.79
CA THR A 10 -1.60 -32.08 -6.58
C THR A 10 -1.54 -33.50 -6.04
N ARG A 11 -1.19 -34.49 -6.88
CA ARG A 11 -0.99 -35.89 -6.48
C ARG A 11 0.24 -36.10 -5.59
N VAL A 12 1.23 -35.21 -5.67
CA VAL A 12 2.53 -35.36 -4.99
C VAL A 12 2.88 -34.16 -4.09
N MET A 13 2.14 -33.06 -4.19
CA MET A 13 2.38 -31.84 -3.41
C MET A 13 1.05 -31.16 -3.09
N ARG A 14 0.83 -30.78 -1.83
CA ARG A 14 -0.38 -30.06 -1.39
C ARG A 14 -0.34 -28.59 -1.82
N PRO A 15 -1.48 -27.92 -2.03
CA PRO A 15 -1.53 -26.52 -2.47
C PRO A 15 -0.72 -25.55 -1.60
N ARG A 16 -0.76 -25.71 -0.27
CA ARG A 16 0.03 -24.86 0.66
C ARG A 16 1.54 -25.00 0.44
N ALA A 17 2.00 -26.23 0.21
CA ALA A 17 3.40 -26.51 -0.11
C ALA A 17 3.83 -26.02 -1.50
N MET A 18 2.89 -25.85 -2.45
CA MET A 18 3.15 -25.21 -3.74
C MET A 18 3.26 -23.69 -3.58
N LEU A 19 2.41 -23.08 -2.75
CA LEU A 19 2.44 -21.66 -2.44
C LEU A 19 3.80 -21.27 -1.82
N ASP A 20 4.28 -22.04 -0.86
CA ASP A 20 5.59 -21.83 -0.22
C ASP A 20 6.77 -21.93 -1.21
N ARG A 21 6.56 -22.56 -2.38
CA ARG A 21 7.57 -22.79 -3.42
C ARG A 21 7.33 -21.95 -4.68
N MET A 22 6.40 -20.99 -4.66
CA MET A 22 6.12 -20.12 -5.80
C MET A 22 7.32 -19.24 -6.21
N GLY A 23 8.27 -19.00 -5.30
CA GLY A 23 9.54 -18.35 -5.63
C GLY A 23 10.37 -19.15 -6.65
N GLU A 24 10.25 -20.48 -6.68
CA GLU A 24 10.93 -21.36 -7.65
C GLU A 24 9.98 -21.86 -8.75
N ARG A 25 8.97 -21.06 -9.13
CA ARG A 25 7.87 -21.51 -9.99
C ARG A 25 8.30 -22.15 -11.31
N PHE A 26 9.45 -21.78 -11.86
CA PHE A 26 9.98 -22.45 -13.05
C PHE A 26 10.34 -23.91 -12.80
N LYS A 27 10.95 -24.24 -11.66
CA LYS A 27 11.22 -25.62 -11.26
C LYS A 27 9.92 -26.33 -10.84
N LEU A 28 9.03 -25.61 -10.15
CA LEU A 28 7.74 -26.13 -9.68
C LEU A 28 6.78 -26.47 -10.83
N LEU A 29 6.81 -25.70 -11.92
CA LEU A 29 5.93 -25.86 -13.08
C LEU A 29 6.64 -26.52 -14.27
N ALA A 30 7.91 -26.91 -14.12
CA ALA A 30 8.61 -27.72 -15.11
C ALA A 30 7.90 -29.08 -15.28
N ALA A 31 7.36 -29.34 -16.47
CA ALA A 31 6.72 -30.62 -16.79
C ALA A 31 7.76 -31.70 -17.12
N THR A 32 7.52 -32.94 -16.69
CA THR A 32 8.37 -34.12 -16.95
C THR A 32 8.19 -34.77 -18.33
N GLY A 33 7.40 -34.17 -19.25
CA GLY A 33 7.21 -34.68 -20.61
C GLY A 33 7.22 -33.58 -21.65
N ASN A 34 8.04 -33.75 -22.70
CA ASN A 34 8.24 -33.03 -23.99
C ASN A 34 7.93 -31.51 -24.11
N ARG A 35 7.71 -30.80 -23.00
CA ARG A 35 7.40 -29.37 -22.87
C ARG A 35 8.63 -28.53 -22.52
N ARG A 36 9.81 -29.17 -22.45
CA ARG A 36 11.11 -28.49 -22.26
C ARG A 36 11.35 -27.43 -23.35
N ASP A 37 10.77 -27.60 -24.53
CA ASP A 37 10.98 -26.69 -25.66
C ASP A 37 10.40 -25.30 -25.43
N ARG A 38 9.11 -25.15 -25.10
CA ARG A 38 8.48 -23.81 -24.98
C ARG A 38 9.09 -22.90 -23.91
N GLN A 39 9.50 -23.44 -22.76
CA GLN A 39 10.14 -22.62 -21.73
C GLN A 39 11.59 -22.29 -22.07
N SER A 40 12.30 -23.20 -22.72
CA SER A 40 13.62 -22.92 -23.30
C SER A 40 13.53 -21.84 -24.38
N THR A 41 12.53 -21.91 -25.27
CA THR A 41 12.27 -20.90 -26.30
C THR A 41 11.92 -19.55 -25.70
N LEU A 42 11.03 -19.50 -24.69
CA LEU A 42 10.67 -18.23 -24.03
C LEU A 42 11.88 -17.59 -23.35
N ARG A 43 12.69 -18.38 -22.63
CA ARG A 43 13.91 -17.88 -22.01
C ARG A 43 14.90 -17.39 -23.07
N ALA A 44 15.13 -18.16 -24.13
CA ALA A 44 16.00 -17.76 -25.24
C ALA A 44 15.52 -16.47 -25.93
N THR A 45 14.20 -16.28 -26.07
CA THR A 45 13.64 -15.02 -26.59
C THR A 45 13.89 -13.85 -25.64
N LEU A 46 13.78 -14.06 -24.32
CA LEU A 46 14.09 -13.04 -23.32
C LEU A 46 15.59 -12.74 -23.27
N ASP A 47 16.45 -13.75 -23.37
CA ASP A 47 17.91 -13.60 -23.47
C ASP A 47 18.27 -12.74 -24.70
N TRP A 48 17.71 -13.06 -25.87
CA TRP A 48 17.93 -12.26 -27.06
C TRP A 48 17.41 -10.82 -26.91
N SER A 49 16.20 -10.65 -26.34
CA SER A 49 15.64 -9.33 -26.07
C SER A 49 16.52 -8.52 -25.12
N TRP A 50 17.08 -9.16 -24.10
CA TRP A 50 17.99 -8.56 -23.13
C TRP A 50 19.34 -8.19 -23.74
N GLU A 51 19.91 -9.06 -24.58
CA GLU A 51 21.16 -8.82 -25.30
C GLU A 51 21.07 -7.60 -26.23
N LEU A 52 19.89 -7.33 -26.80
CA LEU A 52 19.62 -6.15 -27.63
C LEU A 52 19.46 -4.84 -26.85
N LEU A 53 19.25 -4.89 -25.53
CA LEU A 53 19.14 -3.70 -24.71
C LEU A 53 20.51 -3.05 -24.50
N THR A 54 20.54 -1.72 -24.56
CA THR A 54 21.72 -0.96 -24.14
C THR A 54 21.94 -1.13 -22.63
N PRO A 55 23.15 -0.86 -22.10
CA PRO A 55 23.39 -0.89 -20.66
C PRO A 55 22.44 0.04 -19.88
N ALA A 56 22.09 1.20 -20.45
CA ALA A 56 21.13 2.13 -19.85
C ALA A 56 19.72 1.54 -19.79
N ASP A 57 19.24 0.95 -20.90
CA ASP A 57 17.93 0.30 -20.93
C ASP A 57 17.84 -0.87 -19.94
N ARG A 58 18.92 -1.66 -19.80
CA ARG A 58 18.99 -2.74 -18.81
C ARG A 58 18.90 -2.19 -17.39
N ALA A 59 19.62 -1.12 -17.09
CA ALA A 59 19.58 -0.48 -15.78
C ALA A 59 18.19 0.07 -15.45
N VAL A 60 17.52 0.73 -16.40
CA VAL A 60 16.14 1.21 -16.27
C VAL A 60 15.18 0.05 -16.05
N LEU A 61 15.28 -1.00 -16.86
CA LEU A 61 14.43 -2.18 -16.76
C LEU A 61 14.60 -2.89 -15.40
N MET A 62 15.82 -2.97 -14.88
CA MET A 62 16.09 -3.50 -13.54
C MET A 62 15.54 -2.59 -12.45
N GLN A 63 15.68 -1.27 -12.55
CA GLN A 63 15.12 -0.35 -11.57
C GLN A 63 13.59 -0.43 -11.51
N LEU A 64 12.91 -0.63 -12.63
CA LEU A 64 11.45 -0.82 -12.64
C LEU A 64 11.01 -2.02 -11.78
N THR A 65 11.87 -3.03 -11.55
CA THR A 65 11.51 -4.19 -10.72
C THR A 65 11.21 -3.84 -9.26
N VAL A 66 11.59 -2.65 -8.79
CA VAL A 66 11.22 -2.16 -7.45
C VAL A 66 9.70 -1.97 -7.32
N PHE A 67 8.95 -1.75 -8.39
CA PHE A 67 7.50 -1.66 -8.27
C PHE A 67 6.85 -3.04 -8.10
N ASP A 68 5.70 -3.11 -7.44
CA ASP A 68 4.81 -4.28 -7.40
C ASP A 68 3.35 -3.87 -7.56
N GLY A 69 2.52 -4.71 -8.16
CA GLY A 69 1.14 -4.33 -8.53
C GLY A 69 1.04 -3.29 -9.67
N GLY A 70 2.15 -2.99 -10.35
CA GLY A 70 2.24 -2.03 -11.46
C GLY A 70 2.71 -0.65 -11.03
N PHE A 71 2.68 0.31 -11.96
CA PHE A 71 3.19 1.67 -11.75
C PHE A 71 2.60 2.65 -12.78
N THR A 72 2.59 3.94 -12.45
CA THR A 72 2.21 5.03 -13.36
C THR A 72 3.46 5.68 -13.97
N LEU A 73 3.29 6.54 -14.98
CA LEU A 73 4.41 7.29 -15.56
C LEU A 73 5.08 8.18 -14.49
N GLU A 74 4.29 8.88 -13.69
CA GLU A 74 4.74 9.79 -12.63
C GLU A 74 5.55 9.04 -11.57
N ALA A 75 5.13 7.82 -11.22
CA ALA A 75 5.87 6.97 -10.31
C ALA A 75 7.24 6.58 -10.88
N VAL A 76 7.31 6.26 -12.18
CA VAL A 76 8.59 5.94 -12.84
C VAL A 76 9.51 7.15 -12.87
N GLU A 77 9.00 8.34 -13.19
CA GLU A 77 9.76 9.59 -13.20
C GLU A 77 10.39 9.90 -11.82
N ALA A 78 9.68 9.61 -10.72
CA ALA A 78 10.19 9.85 -9.38
C ALA A 78 11.18 8.79 -8.89
N VAL A 79 11.11 7.57 -9.40
CA VAL A 79 11.80 6.40 -8.83
C VAL A 79 12.95 5.90 -9.68
N VAL A 80 12.83 5.97 -11.00
CA VAL A 80 13.82 5.40 -11.92
C VAL A 80 14.76 6.49 -12.41
N ASP A 81 16.05 6.23 -12.25
CA ASP A 81 17.09 7.06 -12.85
C ASP A 81 17.35 6.59 -14.28
N GLY A 82 16.82 7.35 -15.24
CA GLY A 82 16.99 7.12 -16.68
C GLY A 82 18.10 7.97 -17.31
N GLY A 83 18.88 8.71 -16.53
CA GLY A 83 19.79 9.73 -17.05
C GLY A 83 19.06 10.86 -17.77
N ASP A 84 19.59 11.31 -18.92
CA ASP A 84 19.03 12.42 -19.70
C ASP A 84 17.86 12.01 -20.62
N ALA A 85 17.54 10.71 -20.69
CA ALA A 85 16.46 10.23 -21.54
C ALA A 85 15.09 10.56 -20.95
N TRP A 86 14.13 10.92 -21.81
CA TRP A 86 12.77 11.18 -21.37
C TRP A 86 12.09 9.87 -20.96
N THR A 87 11.54 9.81 -19.74
CA THR A 87 10.92 8.61 -19.17
C THR A 87 9.81 8.02 -20.04
N ALA A 88 9.04 8.88 -20.72
CA ALA A 88 7.99 8.44 -21.64
C ALA A 88 8.56 7.63 -22.82
N ASP A 89 9.65 8.10 -23.43
CA ASP A 89 10.30 7.42 -24.55
C ASP A 89 10.90 6.08 -24.11
N LEU A 90 11.48 6.03 -22.90
CA LEU A 90 12.00 4.79 -22.31
C LEU A 90 10.88 3.76 -22.13
N LEU A 91 9.76 4.14 -21.53
CA LEU A 91 8.62 3.24 -21.32
C LEU A 91 8.00 2.81 -22.65
N GLN A 92 7.88 3.72 -23.63
CA GLN A 92 7.41 3.38 -24.97
C GLN A 92 8.32 2.31 -25.60
N GLY A 93 9.64 2.50 -25.55
CA GLY A 93 10.60 1.55 -26.09
C GLY A 93 10.56 0.17 -25.40
N LEU A 94 10.18 0.10 -24.12
CA LEU A 94 9.98 -1.16 -23.39
C LEU A 94 8.64 -1.82 -23.73
N VAL A 95 7.59 -1.04 -23.98
CA VAL A 95 6.28 -1.52 -24.43
C VAL A 95 6.35 -2.09 -25.84
N GLU A 96 7.03 -1.41 -26.76
CA GLU A 96 7.25 -1.89 -28.14
C GLU A 96 8.02 -3.23 -28.17
N LYS A 97 8.94 -3.42 -27.22
CA LYS A 97 9.68 -4.68 -27.03
C LYS A 97 8.90 -5.73 -26.22
N SER A 98 7.65 -5.46 -25.83
CA SER A 98 6.81 -6.35 -25.02
C SER A 98 7.42 -6.74 -23.67
N LEU A 99 8.32 -5.92 -23.11
CA LEU A 99 8.93 -6.13 -21.79
C LEU A 99 8.06 -5.55 -20.67
N VAL A 100 7.33 -4.48 -20.99
CA VAL A 100 6.33 -3.83 -20.15
C VAL A 100 5.00 -3.81 -20.93
N SER A 101 3.89 -3.86 -20.20
CA SER A 101 2.54 -3.72 -20.75
C SER A 101 1.86 -2.50 -20.14
N VAL A 102 0.98 -1.85 -20.89
CA VAL A 102 0.17 -0.72 -20.43
C VAL A 102 -1.30 -1.06 -20.54
N SER A 103 -2.05 -0.81 -19.48
CA SER A 103 -3.51 -1.00 -19.47
C SER A 103 -4.24 0.19 -20.10
N PRO A 104 -5.52 0.05 -20.51
CA PRO A 104 -6.31 1.19 -20.99
C PRO A 104 -6.46 2.32 -19.96
N ALA A 105 -6.28 2.02 -18.67
CA ALA A 105 -6.28 2.99 -17.58
C ALA A 105 -4.92 3.72 -17.42
N GLY A 106 -3.97 3.50 -18.33
CA GLY A 106 -2.64 4.14 -18.29
C GLY A 106 -1.66 3.53 -17.29
N ARG A 107 -2.03 2.45 -16.59
CA ARG A 107 -1.14 1.77 -15.63
C ARG A 107 -0.23 0.79 -16.35
N PHE A 108 1.08 0.91 -16.11
CA PHE A 108 2.11 0.01 -16.61
C PHE A 108 2.30 -1.19 -15.67
N SER A 109 2.70 -2.33 -16.22
CA SER A 109 3.05 -3.51 -15.45
C SER A 109 4.01 -4.42 -16.20
N PHE A 110 4.84 -5.13 -15.44
CA PHE A 110 5.62 -6.23 -15.99
C PHE A 110 4.73 -7.40 -16.37
N LEU A 111 5.05 -8.04 -17.49
CA LEU A 111 4.66 -9.43 -17.67
C LEU A 111 5.37 -10.27 -16.60
N ARG A 112 4.62 -11.12 -15.89
CA ARG A 112 5.15 -11.94 -14.79
C ARG A 112 6.41 -12.73 -15.16
N THR A 113 6.48 -13.18 -16.42
CA THR A 113 7.62 -13.90 -17.00
C THR A 113 8.87 -13.03 -17.19
N VAL A 114 8.71 -11.73 -17.44
CA VAL A 114 9.83 -10.79 -17.55
C VAL A 114 10.39 -10.50 -16.16
N ARG A 115 9.54 -10.22 -15.16
CA ARG A 115 9.99 -9.99 -13.78
C ARG A 115 10.81 -11.17 -13.24
N ASP A 116 10.34 -12.37 -13.51
CA ASP A 116 11.03 -13.63 -13.25
C ASP A 116 12.43 -13.74 -13.84
N TYR A 117 12.56 -13.29 -15.08
CA TYR A 117 13.80 -13.33 -15.83
C TYR A 117 14.79 -12.30 -15.28
N LEU A 118 14.30 -11.11 -14.95
CA LEU A 118 15.11 -10.05 -14.34
C LEU A 118 15.62 -10.45 -12.95
N ALA A 119 14.87 -11.25 -12.20
CA ALA A 119 15.32 -11.79 -10.91
C ALA A 119 16.60 -12.65 -11.03
N THR A 120 16.90 -13.23 -12.20
CA THR A 120 18.16 -13.97 -12.41
C THR A 120 19.37 -13.07 -12.63
N HIS A 121 19.17 -11.75 -12.68
CA HIS A 121 20.20 -10.74 -12.94
C HIS A 121 20.39 -9.77 -11.76
N GLU A 122 19.70 -9.98 -10.63
CA GLU A 122 19.70 -9.05 -9.47
C GLU A 122 21.11 -8.78 -8.93
N GLU A 123 21.99 -9.80 -8.87
CA GLU A 123 23.35 -9.63 -8.35
C GLU A 123 24.21 -8.65 -9.17
N ALA A 124 23.84 -8.37 -10.42
CA ALA A 124 24.57 -7.46 -11.29
C ALA A 124 24.15 -5.98 -11.14
N PHE A 125 23.07 -5.68 -10.40
CA PHE A 125 22.50 -4.34 -10.31
C PHE A 125 22.18 -3.96 -8.86
N SER A 126 22.72 -2.83 -8.39
CA SER A 126 22.30 -2.27 -7.10
C SER A 126 20.98 -1.51 -7.28
N LEU A 127 19.94 -1.96 -6.57
CA LEU A 127 18.62 -1.34 -6.61
C LEU A 127 18.34 -0.41 -5.40
N ILE A 128 19.23 -0.37 -4.41
CA ILE A 128 19.01 0.32 -3.12
C ILE A 128 18.57 1.78 -3.31
N SER A 129 19.19 2.51 -4.23
CA SER A 129 18.83 3.92 -4.50
C SER A 129 17.40 4.05 -5.05
N ALA A 130 17.02 3.17 -6.00
CA ALA A 130 15.67 3.13 -6.54
C ALA A 130 14.65 2.67 -5.49
N GLU A 131 15.01 1.74 -4.60
CA GLU A 131 14.16 1.30 -3.49
C GLU A 131 13.88 2.42 -2.49
N HIS A 132 14.88 3.24 -2.15
CA HIS A 132 14.68 4.41 -1.29
C HIS A 132 13.82 5.49 -1.97
N ARG A 133 14.03 5.77 -3.27
CA ARG A 133 13.16 6.70 -4.02
C ARG A 133 11.72 6.18 -4.10
N HIS A 134 11.54 4.87 -4.33
CA HIS A 134 10.24 4.20 -4.28
C HIS A 134 9.55 4.41 -2.93
N ALA A 135 10.24 4.13 -1.82
CA ALA A 135 9.68 4.33 -0.49
C ALA A 135 9.24 5.79 -0.25
N ARG A 136 10.08 6.76 -0.63
CA ARG A 136 9.76 8.20 -0.50
C ARG A 136 8.58 8.62 -1.37
N TYR A 137 8.52 8.16 -2.62
CA TYR A 137 7.40 8.47 -3.52
C TYR A 137 6.06 8.00 -2.94
N TYR A 138 5.97 6.73 -2.54
CA TYR A 138 4.73 6.16 -2.01
C TYR A 138 4.37 6.70 -0.61
N ALA A 139 5.36 7.09 0.19
CA ALA A 139 5.14 7.83 1.44
C ALA A 139 4.64 9.27 1.21
N GLY A 140 4.91 9.85 0.04
CA GLY A 140 4.50 11.20 -0.35
C GLY A 140 3.09 11.29 -0.93
N LEU A 141 2.43 10.15 -1.22
CA LEU A 141 1.06 10.15 -1.73
C LEU A 141 0.08 10.76 -0.72
N GLY A 142 -0.93 11.44 -1.23
CA GLY A 142 -2.10 11.84 -0.45
C GLY A 142 -3.08 10.69 -0.23
N GLU A 143 -4.00 10.86 0.73
CA GLU A 143 -5.05 9.89 1.07
C GLU A 143 -5.88 9.49 -0.17
N THR A 144 -6.23 10.46 -1.03
CA THR A 144 -7.00 10.24 -2.26
C THR A 144 -6.27 9.36 -3.27
N GLU A 145 -4.96 9.56 -3.42
CA GLU A 145 -4.13 8.78 -4.34
C GLU A 145 -3.95 7.36 -3.83
N ALA A 146 -3.72 7.19 -2.52
CA ALA A 146 -3.58 5.89 -1.89
C ALA A 146 -4.84 5.01 -2.04
N VAL A 147 -6.04 5.61 -2.01
CA VAL A 147 -7.32 4.88 -2.18
C VAL A 147 -7.78 4.75 -3.64
N ALA A 148 -7.13 5.46 -4.56
CA ALA A 148 -7.54 5.50 -5.96
C ALA A 148 -7.54 4.11 -6.60
N GLN A 149 -8.36 3.94 -7.63
CA GLN A 149 -8.47 2.70 -8.41
C GLN A 149 -8.67 1.44 -7.54
N ARG A 150 -9.41 1.59 -6.42
CA ARG A 150 -9.66 0.53 -5.43
C ARG A 150 -8.40 -0.01 -4.76
N GLY A 151 -7.47 0.89 -4.40
CA GLY A 151 -6.24 0.52 -3.70
C GLY A 151 -5.21 -0.11 -4.64
N ALA A 152 -5.08 0.40 -5.86
CA ALA A 152 -4.10 -0.11 -6.84
C ALA A 152 -2.65 -0.04 -6.34
N GLU A 153 -2.37 0.81 -5.34
CA GLU A 153 -1.05 0.98 -4.75
C GLU A 153 -0.79 0.15 -3.50
N ILE A 154 -1.69 -0.75 -3.08
CA ILE A 154 -1.50 -1.56 -1.86
C ILE A 154 -0.15 -2.30 -1.89
N ASP A 155 0.19 -2.98 -2.99
CA ASP A 155 1.43 -3.75 -3.11
C ASP A 155 2.67 -2.85 -3.03
N ASN A 156 2.64 -1.70 -3.73
CA ASN A 156 3.71 -0.70 -3.65
C ASN A 156 3.84 -0.09 -2.25
N LEU A 157 2.73 0.19 -1.57
CA LEU A 157 2.72 0.77 -0.23
C LEU A 157 3.26 -0.21 0.82
N VAL A 158 2.97 -1.52 0.67
CA VAL A 158 3.60 -2.57 1.49
C VAL A 158 5.12 -2.54 1.30
N LEU A 159 5.59 -2.52 0.06
CA LEU A 159 7.03 -2.46 -0.23
C LEU A 159 7.68 -1.18 0.30
N ALA A 160 7.01 -0.03 0.21
CA ALA A 160 7.50 1.23 0.73
C ALA A 160 7.73 1.20 2.25
N CYS A 161 6.84 0.55 3.01
CA CYS A 161 7.03 0.35 4.46
C CYS A 161 8.29 -0.47 4.79
N HIS A 162 8.61 -1.46 3.94
CA HIS A 162 9.78 -2.31 4.12
C HIS A 162 11.08 -1.61 3.68
N ARG A 163 11.05 -0.92 2.54
CA ARG A 163 12.23 -0.33 1.88
C ARG A 163 12.65 1.04 2.37
N ALA A 164 11.85 1.69 3.21
CA ALA A 164 12.28 2.90 3.87
C ALA A 164 13.64 2.69 4.56
N ALA A 165 14.58 3.59 4.31
CA ALA A 165 15.93 3.49 4.83
C ALA A 165 15.92 3.42 6.37
N PRO A 166 16.93 2.80 7.01
CA PRO A 166 16.95 2.64 8.47
C PRO A 166 16.81 3.94 9.26
N ASP A 167 17.33 5.05 8.73
CA ASP A 167 17.27 6.40 9.28
C ASP A 167 16.03 7.19 8.86
N GLU A 168 15.17 6.63 8.00
CA GLU A 168 13.96 7.27 7.47
C GLU A 168 12.68 6.70 8.09
N ALA A 169 12.64 6.61 9.42
CA ALA A 169 11.44 6.21 10.15
C ALA A 169 10.17 7.02 9.75
N PRO A 170 10.25 8.35 9.47
CA PRO A 170 9.10 9.09 8.99
C PRO A 170 8.54 8.63 7.63
N VAL A 171 9.40 8.21 6.71
CA VAL A 171 8.99 7.68 5.39
C VAL A 171 8.20 6.39 5.59
N ALA A 172 8.71 5.49 6.43
CA ALA A 172 8.02 4.23 6.73
C ALA A 172 6.64 4.46 7.37
N ALA A 173 6.53 5.44 8.27
CA ALA A 173 5.28 5.77 8.95
C ALA A 173 4.23 6.37 8.01
N ARG A 174 4.63 7.27 7.11
CA ARG A 174 3.72 7.86 6.12
C ARG A 174 3.27 6.83 5.08
N ALA A 175 4.18 5.97 4.61
CA ALA A 175 3.82 4.84 3.74
C ALA A 175 2.79 3.92 4.41
N LEU A 176 2.96 3.63 5.69
CA LEU A 176 2.02 2.81 6.46
C LEU A 176 0.66 3.48 6.66
N ALA A 177 0.63 4.79 6.87
CA ALA A 177 -0.62 5.57 6.94
C ALA A 177 -1.38 5.52 5.61
N ASN A 178 -0.67 5.67 4.49
CA ASN A 178 -1.25 5.55 3.15
C ASN A 178 -1.74 4.11 2.85
N LEU A 179 -0.98 3.10 3.26
CA LEU A 179 -1.40 1.70 3.18
C LEU A 179 -2.70 1.46 3.97
N TRP A 180 -2.81 2.02 5.17
CA TRP A 180 -4.02 1.93 5.98
C TRP A 180 -5.20 2.64 5.31
N ALA A 181 -4.99 3.81 4.71
CA ALA A 181 -6.03 4.52 3.98
C ALA A 181 -6.62 3.66 2.85
N ALA A 182 -5.78 2.93 2.11
CA ALA A 182 -6.21 1.98 1.09
C ALA A 182 -6.94 0.76 1.70
N LEU A 183 -6.32 0.10 2.68
CA LEU A 183 -6.84 -1.14 3.26
C LEU A 183 -8.13 -0.95 4.06
N ARG A 184 -8.38 0.20 4.69
CA ARG A 184 -9.64 0.43 5.40
C ARG A 184 -10.86 0.38 4.45
N MET A 185 -10.66 0.64 3.16
CA MET A 185 -11.72 0.63 2.14
C MET A 185 -11.97 -0.78 1.56
N THR A 186 -10.93 -1.62 1.51
CA THR A 186 -10.99 -2.90 0.79
C THR A 186 -10.89 -4.13 1.69
N GLY A 187 -10.29 -3.97 2.88
CA GLY A 187 -9.72 -5.08 3.63
C GLY A 187 -8.67 -5.86 2.82
N PRO A 188 -8.18 -7.01 3.33
CA PRO A 188 -8.32 -7.50 4.70
C PRO A 188 -7.42 -6.72 5.68
N PHE A 189 -7.95 -6.26 6.81
CA PHE A 189 -7.22 -5.36 7.72
C PHE A 189 -6.01 -6.01 8.43
N ARG A 190 -6.07 -7.33 8.69
CA ARG A 190 -5.03 -8.05 9.44
C ARG A 190 -3.67 -8.07 8.74
N THR A 191 -3.64 -7.84 7.42
CA THR A 191 -2.39 -7.90 6.64
C THR A 191 -1.44 -6.76 6.95
N ILE A 192 -1.92 -5.67 7.57
CA ILE A 192 -1.10 -4.49 7.92
C ILE A 192 -0.33 -4.67 9.24
N ALA A 193 -0.70 -5.65 10.07
CA ALA A 193 -0.14 -5.82 11.41
C ALA A 193 1.40 -6.02 11.42
N PRO A 194 1.99 -6.83 10.52
CA PRO A 194 3.45 -6.98 10.46
C PRO A 194 4.17 -5.65 10.13
N GLN A 195 3.60 -4.85 9.23
CA GLN A 195 4.16 -3.56 8.83
C GLN A 195 4.07 -2.56 9.99
N LEU A 196 2.94 -2.53 10.72
CA LEU A 196 2.79 -1.70 11.92
C LEU A 196 3.86 -2.00 12.96
N VAL A 197 4.05 -3.28 13.31
CA VAL A 197 5.07 -3.71 14.27
C VAL A 197 6.46 -3.32 13.80
N ALA A 198 6.78 -3.52 12.51
CA ALA A 198 8.08 -3.18 11.96
C ALA A 198 8.35 -1.67 11.97
N VAL A 199 7.34 -0.83 11.73
CA VAL A 199 7.49 0.63 11.78
C VAL A 199 7.62 1.12 13.22
N GLU A 200 6.84 0.60 14.17
CA GLU A 200 6.97 0.96 15.59
C GLU A 200 8.34 0.56 16.16
N ALA A 201 8.90 -0.57 15.71
CA ALA A 201 10.21 -1.04 16.15
C ALA A 201 11.39 -0.18 15.70
N ARG A 202 11.23 0.65 14.65
CA ARG A 202 12.29 1.55 14.16
C ARG A 202 12.64 2.66 15.16
N GLY A 203 11.72 3.01 16.06
CA GLY A 203 11.87 4.15 16.96
C GLY A 203 11.99 5.49 16.20
N LEU A 204 12.33 6.57 16.92
CA LEU A 204 12.71 7.87 16.32
C LEU A 204 11.62 8.60 15.50
N LEU A 205 10.33 8.34 15.77
CA LEU A 205 9.24 9.09 15.14
C LEU A 205 9.05 10.45 15.82
N THR A 206 8.83 11.50 15.02
CA THR A 206 8.40 12.82 15.53
C THR A 206 6.91 12.80 15.89
N SER A 207 6.42 13.79 16.66
CA SER A 207 5.00 13.83 17.07
C SER A 207 3.99 13.68 15.91
N PRO A 208 4.18 14.33 14.73
CA PRO A 208 3.34 14.07 13.56
C PRO A 208 3.25 12.60 13.14
N GLU A 209 4.39 11.92 12.98
CA GLU A 209 4.37 10.51 12.55
C GLU A 209 3.91 9.57 13.67
N GLN A 210 4.18 9.88 14.94
CA GLN A 210 3.58 9.15 16.05
C GLN A 210 2.04 9.21 15.99
N ALA A 211 1.46 10.37 15.71
CA ALA A 211 0.02 10.53 15.56
C ALA A 211 -0.54 9.65 14.43
N LEU A 212 0.13 9.59 13.27
CA LEU A 212 -0.24 8.71 12.15
C LEU A 212 -0.22 7.24 12.56
N ILE A 213 0.85 6.79 13.23
CA ILE A 213 1.00 5.41 13.69
C ILE A 213 -0.05 5.05 14.76
N HIS A 214 -0.39 5.98 15.64
CA HIS A 214 -1.52 5.83 16.55
C HIS A 214 -2.85 5.69 15.81
N ALA A 215 -3.08 6.46 14.74
CA ALA A 215 -4.30 6.38 13.92
C ALA A 215 -4.43 5.02 13.22
N VAL A 216 -3.35 4.54 12.61
CA VAL A 216 -3.31 3.21 11.97
C VAL A 216 -3.59 2.11 12.99
N ALA A 217 -2.90 2.13 14.13
CA ALA A 217 -3.07 1.14 15.19
C ALA A 217 -4.50 1.15 15.76
N ALA A 218 -5.08 2.33 16.03
CA ALA A 218 -6.44 2.46 16.51
C ALA A 218 -7.45 1.85 15.52
N GLY A 219 -7.29 2.17 14.23
CA GLY A 219 -8.11 1.61 13.17
C GLY A 219 -8.00 0.10 13.08
N LEU A 220 -6.78 -0.44 13.05
CA LEU A 220 -6.53 -1.88 13.00
C LEU A 220 -7.16 -2.61 14.19
N LEU A 221 -6.91 -2.14 15.42
CA LEU A 221 -7.43 -2.76 16.65
C LEU A 221 -8.97 -2.73 16.66
N HIS A 222 -9.57 -1.62 16.25
CA HIS A 222 -11.02 -1.52 16.13
C HIS A 222 -11.60 -2.57 15.18
N HIS A 223 -11.05 -2.70 13.97
CA HIS A 223 -11.54 -3.64 12.96
C HIS A 223 -11.19 -5.11 13.27
N THR A 224 -10.21 -5.37 14.15
CA THR A 224 -9.78 -6.71 14.53
C THR A 224 -10.39 -7.21 15.84
N GLY A 225 -11.17 -6.38 16.53
CA GLY A 225 -11.98 -6.75 17.70
C GLY A 225 -11.38 -6.37 19.06
N ASP A 226 -10.48 -5.40 19.12
CA ASP A 226 -9.90 -4.88 20.37
C ASP A 226 -10.23 -3.37 20.57
N PRO A 227 -11.49 -3.04 20.88
CA PRO A 227 -11.93 -1.65 21.01
C PRO A 227 -11.31 -0.92 22.22
N ALA A 228 -10.88 -1.62 23.26
CA ALA A 228 -10.28 -0.99 24.44
C ALA A 228 -8.92 -0.36 24.08
N HIS A 229 -8.01 -1.17 23.52
CA HIS A 229 -6.71 -0.65 23.07
C HIS A 229 -6.86 0.30 21.86
N ALA A 230 -7.87 0.09 21.00
CA ALA A 230 -8.15 1.04 19.92
C ALA A 230 -8.44 2.46 20.46
N LEU A 231 -9.23 2.57 21.53
CA LEU A 231 -9.54 3.85 22.15
C LEU A 231 -8.31 4.51 22.79
N GLU A 232 -7.46 3.70 23.44
CA GLU A 232 -6.20 4.18 24.02
C GLU A 232 -5.27 4.73 22.93
N ARG A 233 -5.10 3.98 21.83
CA ARG A 233 -4.31 4.40 20.67
C ARG A 233 -4.87 5.68 20.04
N ALA A 234 -6.18 5.77 19.84
CA ALA A 234 -6.80 6.97 19.27
C ALA A 234 -6.55 8.22 20.13
N ARG A 235 -6.69 8.10 21.46
CA ARG A 235 -6.43 9.20 22.40
C ARG A 235 -4.96 9.60 22.47
N ALA A 236 -4.04 8.63 22.43
CA ALA A 236 -2.62 8.91 22.38
C ALA A 236 -2.25 9.64 21.09
N GLY A 237 -2.76 9.17 19.94
CA GLY A 237 -2.57 9.85 18.67
C GLY A 237 -3.10 11.28 18.67
N ALA A 238 -4.30 11.52 19.21
CA ALA A 238 -4.88 12.87 19.26
C ALA A 238 -3.99 13.83 20.05
N ARG A 239 -3.36 13.37 21.14
CA ARG A 239 -2.36 14.18 21.87
C ARG A 239 -1.11 14.47 21.02
N CYS A 240 -0.57 13.47 20.34
CA CYS A 240 0.57 13.65 19.44
C CYS A 240 0.24 14.63 18.29
N ALA A 241 -0.97 14.56 17.73
CA ALA A 241 -1.44 15.48 16.69
C ALA A 241 -1.57 16.91 17.22
N ALA A 242 -2.10 17.08 18.44
CA ALA A 242 -2.20 18.38 19.10
C ALA A 242 -0.81 18.99 19.37
N GLU A 243 0.15 18.20 19.86
CA GLU A 243 1.54 18.62 20.06
C GLU A 243 2.22 19.03 18.74
N ALA A 244 1.87 18.36 17.65
CA ALA A 244 2.34 18.68 16.31
C ALA A 244 1.64 19.88 15.66
N GLY A 245 0.56 20.40 16.26
CA GLY A 245 -0.28 21.43 15.66
C GLY A 245 -1.13 20.96 14.47
N ASP A 246 -1.31 19.65 14.29
CA ASP A 246 -2.11 19.07 13.20
C ASP A 246 -3.56 18.88 13.65
N ALA A 247 -4.32 19.99 13.58
CA ALA A 247 -5.73 20.01 13.96
C ALA A 247 -6.62 19.06 13.14
N ARG A 248 -6.24 18.80 11.88
CA ARG A 248 -6.99 17.89 11.01
C ARG A 248 -6.81 16.44 11.47
N LEU A 249 -5.57 16.01 11.70
CA LEU A 249 -5.30 14.67 12.17
C LEU A 249 -5.86 14.44 13.59
N GLU A 250 -5.79 15.45 14.45
CA GLU A 250 -6.42 15.41 15.77
C GLU A 250 -7.93 15.11 15.65
N ALA A 251 -8.65 15.86 14.80
CA ALA A 251 -10.08 15.65 14.58
C ALA A 251 -10.40 14.27 13.97
N ILE A 252 -9.56 13.74 13.09
CA ILE A 252 -9.70 12.36 12.57
C ILE A 252 -9.58 11.32 13.67
N LEU A 253 -8.59 11.48 14.57
CA LEU A 253 -8.38 10.58 15.70
C LEU A 253 -9.51 10.66 16.73
N GLU A 254 -10.03 11.86 16.97
CA GLU A 254 -11.22 12.06 17.79
C GLU A 254 -12.47 11.39 17.18
N LEU A 255 -12.69 11.51 15.88
CA LEU A 255 -13.77 10.81 15.19
C LEU A 255 -13.60 9.29 15.30
N GLY A 256 -12.39 8.77 15.08
CA GLY A 256 -12.09 7.35 15.28
C GLY A 256 -12.36 6.88 16.71
N ALA A 257 -12.02 7.68 17.72
CA ALA A 257 -12.37 7.40 19.11
C ALA A 257 -13.90 7.38 19.35
N ALA A 258 -14.64 8.27 18.69
CA ALA A 258 -16.11 8.27 18.75
C ALA A 258 -16.70 6.97 18.18
N ASP A 259 -16.18 6.49 17.05
CA ASP A 259 -16.62 5.21 16.46
C ASP A 259 -16.33 4.01 17.36
N VAL A 260 -15.17 3.99 18.00
CA VAL A 260 -14.83 2.96 19.00
C VAL A 260 -15.78 3.02 20.20
N LEU A 261 -16.04 4.21 20.75
CA LEU A 261 -16.98 4.39 21.86
C LEU A 261 -18.39 3.93 21.51
N ARG A 262 -18.84 4.18 20.28
CA ARG A 262 -20.14 3.69 19.77
C ARG A 262 -20.17 2.16 19.76
N SER A 263 -19.11 1.51 19.29
CA SER A 263 -19.03 0.03 19.29
C SER A 263 -19.03 -0.59 20.69
N LEU A 264 -18.58 0.17 21.70
CA LEU A 264 -18.65 -0.19 23.12
C LEU A 264 -20.00 0.14 23.78
N GLY A 265 -20.97 0.67 23.03
CA GLY A 265 -22.28 1.09 23.55
C GLY A 265 -22.27 2.41 24.34
N ARG A 266 -21.15 3.13 24.37
CA ARG A 266 -20.99 4.40 25.11
C ARG A 266 -21.47 5.59 24.27
N MET A 267 -22.75 5.59 23.91
CA MET A 267 -23.34 6.52 22.94
C MET A 267 -23.17 8.00 23.35
N GLY A 268 -23.36 8.33 24.62
CA GLY A 268 -23.19 9.70 25.11
C GLY A 268 -21.76 10.20 24.99
N ASP A 269 -20.78 9.34 25.21
CA ASP A 269 -19.35 9.68 25.11
C ASP A 269 -18.94 9.80 23.64
N SER A 270 -19.45 8.89 22.79
CA SER A 270 -19.27 8.94 21.34
C SER A 270 -19.79 10.25 20.75
N ALA A 271 -21.02 10.66 21.10
CA ALA A 271 -21.59 11.91 20.62
C ALA A 271 -20.82 13.16 21.08
N ARG A 272 -20.34 13.18 22.33
CA ARG A 272 -19.48 14.29 22.81
C ARG A 272 -18.17 14.37 22.01
N GLN A 273 -17.54 13.22 21.79
CA GLN A 273 -16.29 13.16 21.03
C GLN A 273 -16.47 13.57 19.57
N ALA A 274 -17.52 13.11 18.91
CA ALA A 274 -17.83 13.48 17.52
C ALA A 274 -18.12 14.99 17.38
N ARG A 275 -18.79 15.63 18.35
CA ARG A 275 -18.98 17.10 18.33
C ARG A 275 -17.66 17.87 18.45
N HIS A 276 -16.71 17.36 19.24
CA HIS A 276 -15.38 17.96 19.36
C HIS A 276 -14.61 17.88 18.04
N ALA A 277 -14.72 16.75 17.34
CA ALA A 277 -14.16 16.57 15.99
C ALA A 277 -14.83 17.51 14.97
N LEU A 278 -16.15 17.69 15.05
CA LEU A 278 -16.90 18.59 14.16
C LEU A 278 -16.42 20.04 14.30
N ALA A 279 -16.33 20.54 15.53
CA ALA A 279 -15.89 21.90 15.80
C ALA A 279 -14.48 22.19 15.24
N ARG A 280 -13.56 21.21 15.33
CA ARG A 280 -12.23 21.31 14.72
C ARG A 280 -12.28 21.28 13.19
N ALA A 281 -13.10 20.40 12.61
CA ALA A 281 -13.26 20.31 11.16
C ALA A 281 -13.88 21.59 10.57
N GLU A 282 -14.79 22.25 11.29
CA GLU A 282 -15.36 23.55 10.96
C GLU A 282 -14.31 24.66 11.04
N ALA A 283 -13.56 24.73 12.14
CA ALA A 283 -12.49 25.72 12.31
C ALA A 283 -11.39 25.60 11.24
N GLY A 284 -11.09 24.38 10.78
CA GLY A 284 -10.13 24.10 9.73
C GLY A 284 -10.67 24.19 8.30
N GLY A 285 -11.98 24.37 8.11
CA GLY A 285 -12.61 24.42 6.78
C GLY A 285 -12.55 23.10 5.99
N ASP A 286 -12.35 21.95 6.65
CA ASP A 286 -12.28 20.64 5.98
C ASP A 286 -13.69 20.07 5.76
N ALA A 287 -14.27 20.40 4.61
CA ALA A 287 -15.63 19.96 4.24
C ALA A 287 -15.78 18.42 4.18
N LEU A 288 -14.73 17.69 3.79
CA LEU A 288 -14.79 16.23 3.72
C LEU A 288 -14.83 15.62 5.12
N LEU A 289 -14.04 16.17 6.06
CA LEU A 289 -14.06 15.72 7.45
C LEU A 289 -15.37 16.11 8.14
N GLN A 290 -15.89 17.31 7.90
CA GLN A 290 -17.22 17.72 8.40
C GLN A 290 -18.30 16.72 7.98
N LEU A 291 -18.34 16.34 6.69
CA LEU A 291 -19.30 15.35 6.19
C LEU A 291 -19.14 13.99 6.89
N LYS A 292 -17.91 13.51 7.09
CA LYS A 292 -17.64 12.26 7.81
C LYS A 292 -18.15 12.31 9.26
N VAL A 293 -17.92 13.43 9.95
CA VAL A 293 -18.34 13.60 11.35
C VAL A 293 -19.87 13.73 11.45
N LEU A 294 -20.51 14.51 10.58
CA LEU A 294 -21.96 14.66 10.53
C LEU A 294 -22.66 13.32 10.26
N ASN A 295 -22.14 12.52 9.32
CA ASN A 295 -22.65 11.17 9.07
C ASN A 295 -22.55 10.26 10.32
N SER A 296 -21.47 10.37 11.10
CA SER A 296 -21.33 9.64 12.37
C SER A 296 -22.34 10.10 13.43
N LEU A 297 -22.54 11.41 13.58
CA LEU A 297 -23.56 11.98 14.47
C LEU A 297 -24.98 11.59 14.06
N GLY A 298 -25.31 11.67 12.77
CA GLY A 298 -26.60 11.23 12.23
C GLY A 298 -26.86 9.76 12.53
N THR A 299 -25.85 8.91 12.37
CA THR A 299 -25.90 7.48 12.71
C THR A 299 -26.17 7.27 14.21
N LEU A 300 -25.50 8.02 15.08
CA LEU A 300 -25.72 7.97 16.54
C LEU A 300 -27.15 8.34 16.91
N HIS A 301 -27.65 9.46 16.36
CA HIS A 301 -29.02 9.92 16.60
C HIS A 301 -30.06 8.93 16.08
N TYR A 302 -29.81 8.32 14.92
CA TYR A 302 -30.68 7.28 14.37
C TYR A 302 -30.81 6.09 15.32
N PHE A 303 -29.70 5.57 15.85
CA PHE A 303 -29.72 4.43 16.79
C PHE A 303 -30.25 4.81 18.18
N ALA A 304 -30.22 6.08 18.56
CA ALA A 304 -30.84 6.59 19.78
C ALA A 304 -32.37 6.81 19.66
N GLY A 305 -32.96 6.64 18.46
CA GLY A 305 -34.37 6.93 18.20
C GLY A 305 -34.67 8.42 17.99
N GLU A 306 -33.64 9.26 17.89
CA GLU A 306 -33.70 10.71 17.73
C GLU A 306 -33.78 11.08 16.23
N HIS A 307 -34.82 10.58 15.54
CA HIS A 307 -34.91 10.64 14.08
C HIS A 307 -34.98 12.06 13.49
N ALA A 308 -35.41 13.06 14.28
CA ALA A 308 -35.43 14.46 13.84
C ALA A 308 -34.00 15.02 13.77
N GLN A 309 -33.20 14.79 14.81
CA GLN A 309 -31.79 15.15 14.84
C GLN A 309 -30.98 14.37 13.79
N ALA A 310 -31.28 13.08 13.62
CA ALA A 310 -30.62 12.25 12.61
C ALA A 310 -30.80 12.77 11.18
N ARG A 311 -31.96 13.37 10.85
CA ARG A 311 -32.22 13.98 9.53
C ARG A 311 -31.62 15.37 9.36
N ALA A 312 -31.28 16.05 10.45
CA ALA A 312 -30.69 17.38 10.42
C ALA A 312 -29.18 17.35 10.13
N HIS A 313 -28.54 16.21 10.38
CA HIS A 313 -27.15 15.91 10.02
C HIS A 313 -27.05 15.31 8.62
#